data_AF-A0A8T7E093-F1
#
_entry.id   AF-A0A8T7E093-F1
#
_cell.length_a   1.000
_cell.length_b   1.000
_cell.length_c   1.000
_cell.angle_alpha   90.00
_cell.angle_beta   90.00
_cell.angle_gamma   90.00
#
_symmetry.space_group_name_H-M   'P 1'
#
loop_
_entity.id
_entity.type
_entity.pdbx_description
1 polymer ?
#
loop_
_entity_poly.entity_id
_entity_poly.type
_entity_poly.pdbx_seq_one_letter_code
_entity_poly.pdbx_strand_id
1 'polypeptide(L)'
;IKRVVGRQRNVIRLPDGSTRWPLAGNTRYREIAPVVQFQFVQTALTHFDVNLVVERPLTGAEESALKAWMAESLGYPFDLTLHYFDEIPRGPGGKFEDFVSRIN
;
A
#
# COMPACT_ATOMS: atom_id res chain seq x y z
N ILE A 1 0.50 -22.66 20.94
CA ILE A 1 1.20 -21.44 20.47
C ILE A 1 1.01 -21.34 18.95
N LYS A 2 0.05 -20.53 18.49
CA LYS A 2 -0.15 -20.26 17.06
C LYS A 2 0.96 -19.31 16.60
N ARG A 3 1.97 -19.81 15.88
CA ARG A 3 2.96 -18.97 15.20
C ARG A 3 2.22 -17.98 14.29
N VAL A 4 2.36 -16.69 14.55
CA VAL A 4 1.85 -15.63 13.66
C VAL A 4 2.79 -15.57 12.45
N VAL A 5 2.58 -16.47 11.49
CA VAL A 5 3.37 -16.59 10.25
C VAL A 5 3.29 -15.32 9.39
N GLY A 6 2.28 -14.46 9.59
CA GLY A 6 2.08 -13.25 8.79
C GLY A 6 3.09 -12.13 9.03
N ARG A 7 3.72 -12.03 10.22
CA ARG A 7 4.57 -10.87 10.55
C ARG A 7 5.94 -10.87 9.85
N GLN A 8 6.43 -12.04 9.43
CA GLN A 8 7.73 -12.16 8.76
C GLN A 8 7.67 -11.91 7.24
N ARG A 9 6.48 -11.99 6.62
CA ARG A 9 6.33 -11.89 5.16
C ARG A 9 5.89 -10.52 4.66
N ASN A 10 5.30 -9.69 5.52
CA ASN A 10 4.85 -8.35 5.17
C ASN A 10 5.94 -7.29 5.43
N VAL A 11 7.08 -7.47 4.77
CA VAL A 11 8.15 -6.46 4.64
C VAL A 11 8.27 -6.03 3.18
N ILE A 12 8.58 -4.76 2.95
CA ILE A 12 8.94 -4.24 1.63
C ILE A 12 10.30 -4.86 1.27
N ARG A 13 10.43 -5.40 0.07
CA ARG A 13 11.73 -5.81 -0.49
C ARG A 13 12.19 -4.80 -1.52
N LEU A 14 13.46 -4.44 -1.46
CA LEU A 14 14.06 -3.47 -2.37
C LEU A 14 14.89 -4.17 -3.45
N PRO A 15 15.11 -3.54 -4.62
CA PRO A 15 15.94 -4.12 -5.69
C PRO A 15 17.39 -4.42 -5.30
N ASP A 16 17.91 -3.73 -4.27
CA ASP A 16 19.26 -3.94 -3.74
C ASP A 16 19.37 -5.16 -2.80
N GLY A 17 18.27 -5.89 -2.59
CA GLY A 17 18.19 -7.06 -1.71
C GLY A 17 17.93 -6.71 -0.24
N SER A 18 17.86 -5.43 0.12
CA SER A 18 17.50 -4.99 1.46
C SER A 18 15.98 -5.10 1.70
N THR A 19 15.59 -5.02 2.97
CA THR A 19 14.18 -5.05 3.36
C THR A 19 13.84 -3.88 4.26
N ARG A 20 12.59 -3.42 4.18
CA ARG A 20 12.09 -2.31 4.98
C ARG A 20 10.73 -2.67 5.56
N TRP A 21 10.49 -2.25 6.80
CA TRP A 21 9.15 -2.36 7.38
C TRP A 21 8.18 -1.41 6.68
N PRO A 22 6.98 -1.88 6.27
CA PRO A 22 5.96 -1.00 5.74
C PRO A 22 5.62 0.07 6.77
N LEU A 23 5.34 1.28 6.29
CA LEU A 23 5.05 2.42 7.15
C LEU A 23 3.84 2.11 8.04
N ALA A 24 4.05 1.98 9.34
CA ALA A 24 2.98 1.80 10.30
C ALA A 24 2.34 3.16 10.63
N GLY A 25 1.13 3.38 10.12
CA GLY A 25 0.11 4.27 10.68
C GLY A 25 0.52 5.71 11.01
N ASN A 26 0.35 6.61 10.04
CA ASN A 26 -0.32 7.93 10.16
C ASN A 26 -0.19 8.65 8.80
N THR A 27 -0.81 8.10 7.77
CA THR A 27 -0.62 8.56 6.40
C THR A 27 -1.55 9.72 6.10
N ARG A 28 -0.97 10.86 5.70
CA ARG A 28 -1.67 12.10 5.33
C ARG A 28 -2.47 12.02 4.02
N TYR A 29 -2.88 10.81 3.60
CA TYR A 29 -3.57 10.63 2.31
C TYR A 29 -4.86 11.45 2.22
N ARG A 30 -5.59 11.60 3.35
CA ARG A 30 -6.79 12.45 3.41
C ARG A 30 -6.53 13.95 3.24
N GLU A 31 -5.30 14.41 3.47
CA GLU A 31 -4.91 15.80 3.19
C GLU A 31 -4.70 16.02 1.67
N ILE A 32 -4.50 14.95 0.90
CA ILE A 32 -4.20 14.98 -0.53
C ILE A 32 -5.45 14.66 -1.37
N ALA A 33 -6.21 13.65 -0.95
CA ALA A 33 -7.33 13.09 -1.70
C ALA A 33 -8.34 12.45 -0.72
N PRO A 34 -9.63 12.32 -1.05
CA PRO A 34 -10.65 11.70 -0.18
C PRO A 34 -10.50 10.17 -0.07
N VAL A 35 -9.32 9.69 0.34
CA VAL A 35 -9.00 8.28 0.54
C VAL A 35 -9.65 7.77 1.81
N VAL A 36 -10.47 6.73 1.67
CA VAL A 36 -11.14 6.03 2.77
C VAL A 36 -10.27 4.88 3.27
N GLN A 37 -9.73 4.10 2.34
CA GLN A 37 -8.95 2.90 2.61
C GLN A 37 -7.92 2.70 1.50
N PHE A 38 -6.76 2.16 1.85
CA PHE A 38 -5.72 1.83 0.90
C PHE A 38 -5.05 0.50 1.27
N GLN A 39 -4.51 -0.19 0.28
CA GLN A 39 -3.66 -1.35 0.48
C GLN A 39 -2.55 -1.37 -0.57
N PHE A 40 -1.31 -1.41 -0.12
CA PHE A 40 -0.15 -1.66 -0.97
C PHE A 40 0.03 -3.17 -1.17
N VAL A 41 0.18 -3.57 -2.42
CA VAL A 41 0.46 -4.96 -2.81
C VAL A 41 1.76 -4.99 -3.60
N GLN A 42 2.82 -5.52 -3.00
CA GLN A 42 4.10 -5.68 -3.70
C GLN A 42 4.01 -6.86 -4.67
N THR A 43 4.01 -6.59 -5.97
CA THR A 43 3.97 -7.61 -7.02
C THR A 43 5.31 -7.80 -7.73
N ALA A 44 6.23 -6.83 -7.63
CA ALA A 44 7.62 -6.95 -8.08
C ALA A 44 8.59 -6.18 -7.17
N LEU A 45 9.90 -6.33 -7.40
CA LEU A 45 10.93 -5.57 -6.67
C LEU A 45 10.90 -4.07 -6.97
N THR A 46 10.28 -3.66 -8.07
CA THR A 46 10.19 -2.24 -8.50
C THR A 46 8.74 -1.77 -8.66
N HIS A 47 7.74 -2.61 -8.37
CA HIS A 47 6.33 -2.30 -8.65
C HIS A 47 5.41 -2.61 -7.48
N PHE A 48 4.45 -1.72 -7.28
CA PHE A 48 3.32 -1.88 -6.38
C PHE A 48 1.98 -1.67 -7.10
N ASP A 49 1.04 -2.57 -6.81
CA ASP A 49 -0.37 -2.27 -6.97
C ASP A 49 -0.87 -1.58 -5.70
N VAL A 50 -1.65 -0.52 -5.87
CA VAL A 50 -2.26 0.24 -4.78
C VAL A 50 -3.76 0.17 -4.93
N ASN A 51 -4.40 -0.64 -4.09
CA ASN A 51 -5.85 -0.72 -4.02
C ASN A 51 -6.36 0.48 -3.21
N LEU A 52 -7.33 1.22 -3.72
CA LEU A 52 -7.89 2.43 -3.12
C LEU A 52 -9.41 2.34 -3.03
N VAL A 53 -9.93 2.77 -1.89
CA VAL A 53 -11.33 3.17 -1.71
C VAL A 53 -11.33 4.68 -1.51
N VAL A 54 -12.13 5.41 -2.28
CA VAL A 54 -12.22 6.87 -2.25
C VAL A 54 -13.70 7.28 -2.15
N GLU A 55 -13.98 8.39 -1.46
CA GLU A 55 -15.38 8.86 -1.27
C GLU A 55 -15.99 9.39 -2.59
N ARG A 56 -15.13 9.86 -3.50
CA ARG A 56 -15.46 10.31 -4.85
C ARG A 56 -14.27 10.05 -5.78
N PRO A 57 -14.49 10.01 -7.11
CA PRO A 57 -13.39 9.97 -8.06
C PRO A 57 -12.35 11.07 -7.81
N LEU A 58 -11.08 10.70 -7.94
CA LEU A 58 -9.97 11.65 -7.81
C LEU A 58 -9.83 12.47 -9.08
N THR A 59 -9.44 13.74 -8.92
CA THR A 59 -8.96 14.55 -10.04
C THR A 59 -7.57 14.07 -10.46
N GLY A 60 -7.16 14.38 -11.71
CA GLY A 60 -5.81 14.01 -12.17
C GLY A 60 -4.67 14.63 -11.34
N ALA A 61 -4.91 15.81 -10.74
CA ALA A 61 -3.98 16.45 -9.83
C ALA A 61 -3.88 15.72 -8.49
N GLU A 62 -5.01 15.34 -7.90
CA GLU A 62 -5.06 14.53 -6.67
C GLU A 62 -4.39 13.18 -6.88
N GLU A 63 -4.66 12.51 -8.00
CA GLU A 63 -4.05 11.22 -8.33
C GLU A 63 -2.52 11.33 -8.45
N SER A 64 -2.04 12.37 -9.13
CA SER A 64 -0.59 12.60 -9.30
C SER A 64 0.09 12.92 -7.97
N ALA A 65 -0.52 13.78 -7.14
CA ALA A 65 -0.01 14.13 -5.82
C ALA A 65 0.00 12.91 -4.88
N LEU A 66 -1.05 12.08 -4.95
CA LEU A 66 -1.16 10.87 -4.15
C LEU A 66 -0.07 9.87 -4.54
N LYS A 67 0.15 9.63 -5.84
CA LYS A 67 1.23 8.75 -6.33
C LYS A 67 2.60 9.24 -5.87
N ALA A 68 2.89 10.54 -6.01
CA ALA A 68 4.16 11.12 -5.58
C ALA A 68 4.42 10.91 -4.08
N TRP A 69 3.43 11.26 -3.25
CA TRP A 69 3.52 11.07 -1.81
C TRP A 69 3.66 9.58 -1.41
N MET A 70 2.93 8.68 -2.07
CA MET A 70 3.06 7.24 -1.83
C MET A 70 4.45 6.71 -2.18
N ALA A 71 4.99 7.06 -3.34
CA ALA A 71 6.32 6.64 -3.77
C ALA A 71 7.41 7.15 -2.80
N GLU A 72 7.33 8.42 -2.39
CA GLU A 72 8.22 8.99 -1.36
C GLU A 72 8.14 8.21 -0.04
N SER A 73 6.92 7.89 0.39
CA SER A 73 6.67 7.18 1.64
C SER A 73 7.28 5.76 1.65
N LEU A 74 7.31 5.09 0.49
CA LEU A 74 7.92 3.77 0.33
C LEU A 74 9.46 3.83 0.33
N GLY A 75 10.05 5.02 0.13
CA GLY A 75 11.49 5.26 0.23
C GLY A 75 12.32 4.74 -0.94
N TYR A 76 11.66 4.40 -2.04
CA TYR A 76 12.27 4.05 -3.33
C TYR A 76 11.28 4.47 -4.42
N PRO A 77 11.75 4.91 -5.61
CA PRO A 77 10.87 5.28 -6.73
C PRO A 77 10.23 4.05 -7.37
N PHE A 78 9.34 3.38 -6.64
CA PHE A 78 8.55 2.28 -7.16
C PHE A 78 7.56 2.77 -8.21
N ASP A 79 7.32 1.95 -9.22
CA ASP A 79 6.20 2.11 -10.12
C ASP A 79 4.91 1.77 -9.36
N LEU A 80 3.93 2.68 -9.42
CA LEU A 80 2.65 2.54 -8.71
C LEU A 80 1.49 2.45 -9.71
N THR A 81 0.73 1.37 -9.65
CA THR A 81 -0.56 1.25 -10.36
C THR A 81 -1.70 1.36 -9.37
N LEU A 82 -2.59 2.35 -9.57
CA LEU A 82 -3.75 2.53 -8.71
C LEU A 82 -4.93 1.72 -9.25
N HIS A 83 -5.62 1.05 -8.33
CA HIS A 83 -6.83 0.29 -8.59
C HIS A 83 -7.92 0.82 -7.65
N TYR A 84 -9.09 1.14 -8.19
CA TYR A 84 -10.19 1.70 -7.40
C TYR A 84 -11.24 0.63 -7.11
N PHE A 85 -11.70 0.56 -5.86
CA PHE A 85 -12.69 -0.40 -5.37
C PHE A 85 -13.72 0.30 -4.49
N ASP A 86 -14.91 -0.28 -4.40
CA ASP A 86 -15.94 0.15 -3.46
C ASP A 86 -15.59 -0.24 -2.01
N GLU A 87 -14.92 -1.39 -1.83
CA GLU A 87 -14.43 -1.88 -0.54
C GLU A 87 -13.19 -2.76 -0.73
N ILE A 88 -12.24 -2.72 0.22
CA ILE A 88 -11.14 -3.69 0.29
C ILE A 88 -11.42 -4.67 1.44
N PRO A 89 -11.68 -5.96 1.15
CA PRO A 89 -12.11 -6.92 2.14
C PRO A 89 -11.03 -7.19 3.19
N ARG A 90 -11.48 -7.43 4.42
CA ARG A 90 -10.62 -7.80 5.55
C ARG A 90 -10.36 -9.31 5.54
N GLY A 91 -9.19 -9.70 6.03
CA GLY A 91 -8.82 -11.10 6.17
C GLY A 91 -9.60 -11.82 7.29
N PRO A 92 -9.42 -13.15 7.42
CA PRO A 92 -10.04 -13.94 8.49
C PRO A 92 -9.82 -13.32 9.87
N GLY A 93 -10.90 -13.10 10.62
CA GLY A 93 -10.86 -12.43 11.94
C GLY A 93 -10.94 -10.90 11.90
N GLY A 94 -11.28 -10.29 10.75
CA GLY A 94 -11.53 -8.86 10.64
C GLY A 94 -10.26 -7.99 10.60
N LYS A 95 -9.08 -8.61 10.53
CA LYS A 95 -7.81 -7.90 10.38
C LYS A 95 -7.72 -7.31 8.97
N PHE A 96 -7.45 -6.01 8.90
CA PHE A 96 -7.06 -5.36 7.66
C PHE A 96 -5.52 -5.33 7.55
N GLU A 97 -5.02 -5.54 6.34
CA GLU A 97 -3.60 -5.43 6.02
C GLU A 97 -3.43 -4.31 4.99
N ASP A 98 -2.84 -3.21 5.43
CA ASP A 98 -2.48 -2.04 4.63
C ASP A 98 -1.30 -2.33 3.68
N PHE A 99 -0.56 -3.41 3.94
CA PHE A 99 0.52 -3.90 3.10
C PHE A 99 0.49 -5.43 2.96
N VAL A 100 0.65 -5.92 1.73
CA VAL A 100 0.78 -7.34 1.39
C VAL A 100 1.96 -7.52 0.44
N SER A 101 2.91 -8.39 0.78
CA SER A 101 3.94 -8.81 -0.18
C SER A 101 3.52 -10.09 -0.91
N ARG A 102 3.55 -10.10 -2.24
CA ARG A 102 3.29 -11.29 -3.08
C ARG A 102 4.55 -11.86 -3.72
N ILE A 103 5.71 -11.32 -3.37
CA ILE A 103 7.01 -11.77 -3.88
C ILE A 103 7.76 -12.58 -2.82
N ASN A 104 8.52 -13.59 -3.27
CA ASN A 104 9.19 -14.56 -2.42
C ASN A 104 10.66 -14.24 -2.16
#